data_AF-G9BMI5-F1
#
_entry.id   AF-G9BMI5-F1
#
_cell.length_a   1.000
_cell.length_b   1.000
_cell.length_c   1.000
_cell.angle_alpha   90.00
_cell.angle_beta   90.00
_cell.angle_gamma   90.00
#
_symmetry.space_group_name_H-M   'P 1'
#
loop_
_entity.id
_entity.type
_entity.pdbx_description
1 polymer ?
#
loop_
_entity_poly.entity_id
_entity_poly.type
_entity_poly.pdbx_seq_one_letter_code
_entity_poly.pdbx_strand_id
1 'polypeptide(L)'
;HSMQYIVTAVSGLDEIPEHTEVGMVDGQQFVYYDSVLKKIIPKTDWIEKNMDASYWKRETDRNIATEQVFKSNVAVAMTRFNQTGGVHVNQAVITKHKWDSDTALNEQKKHYYTQTCIEWLKKYLDYGKSTLMR
;
A
#
# COMPACT_ATOMS: atom_id res chain seq x y z
N HIS A 1 -6.54 -8.21 -17.14
CA HIS A 1 -5.49 -8.22 -16.10
C HIS A 1 -5.55 -6.96 -15.25
N SER A 2 -5.28 -7.04 -13.97
CA SER A 2 -5.35 -5.95 -13.00
C SER A 2 -4.28 -6.09 -11.92
N MET A 3 -3.77 -4.96 -11.42
CA MET A 3 -2.92 -4.90 -10.23
C MET A 3 -3.59 -3.98 -9.22
N GLN A 4 -3.66 -4.41 -7.96
CA GLN A 4 -4.31 -3.69 -6.89
C GLN A 4 -3.48 -3.75 -5.62
N TYR A 5 -3.48 -2.66 -4.86
CA TYR A 5 -2.91 -2.63 -3.51
C TYR A 5 -4.02 -2.24 -2.54
N ILE A 6 -4.22 -3.06 -1.52
CA ILE A 6 -5.16 -2.80 -0.43
C ILE A 6 -4.33 -2.34 0.75
N VAL A 7 -4.50 -1.09 1.14
CA VAL A 7 -3.79 -0.47 2.26
C VAL A 7 -4.80 -0.22 3.37
N THR A 8 -4.53 -0.75 4.56
CA THR A 8 -5.39 -0.60 5.73
C THR A 8 -4.59 0.03 6.87
N ALA A 9 -5.21 0.95 7.60
CA ALA A 9 -4.66 1.53 8.82
C ALA A 9 -5.74 1.58 9.91
N VAL A 10 -5.42 1.05 11.08
CA VAL A 10 -6.32 0.96 12.24
C VAL A 10 -5.58 1.40 13.49
N SER A 11 -6.27 2.04 14.44
CA SER A 11 -5.71 2.43 15.73
C SER A 11 -6.57 1.90 16.89
N GLY A 12 -5.94 1.59 18.02
CA GLY A 12 -6.64 1.20 19.25
C GLY A 12 -7.07 -0.27 19.29
N LEU A 13 -6.42 -1.14 18.51
CA LEU A 13 -6.59 -2.59 18.55
C LEU A 13 -5.22 -3.25 18.65
N ASP A 14 -4.93 -3.87 19.80
CA ASP A 14 -3.62 -4.48 20.09
C ASP A 14 -3.41 -5.84 19.38
N GLU A 15 -4.50 -6.49 18.95
CA GLU A 15 -4.47 -7.84 18.34
C GLU A 15 -4.22 -7.83 16.83
N ILE A 16 -4.30 -6.66 16.17
CA ILE A 16 -4.09 -6.53 14.72
C ILE A 16 -2.98 -5.53 14.42
N PRO A 17 -2.23 -5.70 13.32
CA PRO A 17 -1.27 -4.68 12.89
C PRO A 17 -1.99 -3.36 12.58
N GLU A 18 -1.47 -2.26 13.13
CA GLU A 18 -1.98 -0.91 12.88
C GLU A 18 -1.90 -0.50 11.41
N HIS A 19 -1.01 -1.10 10.63
CA HIS A 19 -0.90 -0.88 9.19
C HIS A 19 -0.62 -2.17 8.43
N THR A 20 -1.33 -2.38 7.31
CA THR A 20 -1.06 -3.47 6.39
C THR A 20 -1.16 -3.01 4.94
N GLU A 21 -0.37 -3.65 4.07
CA GLU A 21 -0.49 -3.52 2.61
C GLU A 21 -0.51 -4.91 1.98
N VAL A 22 -1.50 -5.12 1.11
CA VAL A 22 -1.68 -6.37 0.35
C VAL A 22 -1.60 -6.05 -1.13
N GLY A 23 -0.59 -6.57 -1.82
CA GLY A 23 -0.46 -6.46 -3.27
C GLY A 23 -1.10 -7.67 -3.96
N MET A 24 -1.95 -7.40 -4.95
CA MET A 24 -2.63 -8.39 -5.77
C MET A 24 -2.38 -8.18 -7.27
N VAL A 25 -2.21 -9.26 -8.01
CA VAL A 25 -2.27 -9.30 -9.49
C VAL A 25 -3.36 -10.30 -9.85
N ASP A 26 -4.38 -9.85 -10.59
CA ASP A 26 -5.54 -10.66 -10.98
C ASP A 26 -6.24 -11.38 -9.80
N GLY A 27 -6.31 -10.69 -8.67
CA GLY A 27 -6.92 -11.21 -7.44
C GLY A 27 -6.02 -12.17 -6.64
N GLN A 28 -4.87 -12.57 -7.18
CA GLN A 28 -3.88 -13.36 -6.45
C GLN A 28 -2.93 -12.45 -5.67
N GLN A 29 -2.82 -12.70 -4.36
CA GLN A 29 -1.84 -12.01 -3.52
C GLN A 29 -0.41 -12.40 -3.91
N PHE A 30 0.45 -11.41 -4.11
CA PHE A 30 1.87 -11.64 -4.42
C PHE A 30 2.82 -11.04 -3.38
N VAL A 31 2.40 -10.02 -2.63
CA VAL A 31 3.17 -9.42 -1.54
C VAL A 31 2.29 -9.05 -0.34
N TYR A 32 2.94 -8.93 0.82
CA TYR A 32 2.31 -8.52 2.07
C TYR A 32 3.27 -7.66 2.91
N TYR A 33 2.74 -6.64 3.55
CA TYR A 33 3.41 -5.91 4.64
C TYR A 33 2.47 -5.81 5.83
N ASP A 34 3.06 -5.85 7.02
CA ASP A 34 2.40 -5.40 8.24
C ASP A 34 3.36 -4.61 9.15
N SER A 35 2.79 -3.76 10.01
CA SER A 35 3.54 -2.89 10.92
C SER A 35 4.19 -3.61 12.10
N VAL A 36 3.94 -4.91 12.29
CA VAL A 36 4.58 -5.74 13.32
C VAL A 36 5.91 -6.26 12.78
N LEU A 37 5.90 -6.86 11.59
CA LEU A 37 7.07 -7.42 10.92
C LEU A 37 7.93 -6.35 10.26
N LYS A 38 7.33 -5.21 9.89
CA LYS A 38 7.99 -4.06 9.25
C LYS A 38 8.84 -4.44 8.05
N LYS A 39 8.33 -5.38 7.25
CA LYS A 39 9.02 -5.93 6.09
C LYS A 39 8.02 -6.36 5.05
N ILE A 40 8.32 -6.10 3.78
CA ILE A 40 7.58 -6.70 2.66
C ILE A 40 7.96 -8.18 2.54
N ILE A 41 6.94 -9.03 2.51
CA ILE A 41 7.06 -10.49 2.45
C ILE A 41 6.51 -10.95 1.10
N PRO A 42 7.32 -11.63 0.27
CA PRO A 42 6.82 -12.27 -0.94
C PRO A 42 5.84 -13.39 -0.58
N LYS A 43 4.74 -13.49 -1.33
CA LYS A 43 3.73 -14.55 -1.18
C LYS A 43 3.70 -15.52 -2.35
N THR A 44 4.54 -15.29 -3.35
CA THR A 44 4.71 -16.17 -4.51
C THR A 44 6.20 -16.27 -4.87
N ASP A 45 6.60 -17.44 -5.38
CA ASP A 45 7.96 -17.70 -5.84
C ASP A 45 8.42 -16.73 -6.94
N TRP A 46 7.52 -16.34 -7.83
CA TRP A 46 7.90 -15.55 -9.00
C TRP A 46 8.35 -14.15 -8.62
N ILE A 47 7.74 -13.50 -7.62
CA ILE A 47 8.16 -12.16 -7.22
C ILE A 47 9.49 -12.24 -6.45
N GLU A 48 9.65 -13.26 -5.61
CA GLU A 48 10.89 -13.48 -4.85
C GLU A 48 12.09 -13.68 -5.77
N LYS A 49 11.94 -14.51 -6.81
CA LYS A 49 13.03 -14.86 -7.73
C LYS A 49 13.42 -13.75 -8.70
N ASN A 50 12.50 -12.84 -9.02
CA ASN A 50 12.73 -11.80 -10.04
C ASN A 50 13.10 -10.43 -9.47
N MET A 51 13.02 -10.23 -8.15
CA MET A 51 13.31 -8.94 -7.50
C MET A 51 14.59 -8.98 -6.67
N ASP A 52 15.36 -7.89 -6.73
CA ASP A 52 16.59 -7.76 -5.96
C ASP A 52 16.37 -7.15 -4.56
N ALA A 53 17.42 -7.14 -3.75
CA ALA A 53 17.39 -6.57 -2.40
C ALA A 53 17.04 -5.06 -2.37
N SER A 54 17.36 -4.32 -3.44
CA SER A 54 17.08 -2.88 -3.53
C SER A 54 15.58 -2.61 -3.68
N TYR A 55 14.89 -3.44 -4.47
CA TYR A 55 13.44 -3.44 -4.59
C TYR A 55 12.79 -3.67 -3.23
N TRP A 56 13.16 -4.76 -2.54
CA TRP A 56 12.57 -5.10 -1.25
C TRP A 56 12.80 -4.02 -0.19
N LYS A 57 13.99 -3.41 -0.18
CA LYS A 57 14.30 -2.29 0.71
C LYS A 57 13.41 -1.08 0.39
N ARG A 58 13.31 -0.69 -0.88
CA ARG A 58 12.49 0.46 -1.31
C ARG A 58 11.03 0.29 -0.94
N GLU A 59 10.45 -0.88 -1.22
CA GLU A 59 9.03 -1.15 -0.91
C GLU A 59 8.77 -1.19 0.60
N THR A 60 9.73 -1.69 1.38
CA THR A 60 9.65 -1.69 2.85
C THR A 60 9.73 -0.26 3.40
N ASP A 61 10.71 0.53 2.97
CA ASP A 61 10.87 1.92 3.41
C ASP A 61 9.64 2.78 3.05
N ARG A 62 9.06 2.55 1.86
CA ARG A 62 7.81 3.18 1.43
C ARG A 62 6.67 2.87 2.40
N ASN A 63 6.47 1.60 2.74
CA ASN A 63 5.40 1.18 3.65
C ASN A 63 5.60 1.74 5.07
N ILE A 64 6.83 1.79 5.58
CA ILE A 64 7.15 2.42 6.86
C ILE A 64 6.80 3.92 6.84
N ALA A 65 7.14 4.63 5.76
CA ALA A 65 6.78 6.03 5.61
C ALA A 65 5.25 6.23 5.54
N THR A 66 4.55 5.37 4.81
CA THR A 66 3.09 5.39 4.71
C THR A 66 2.42 5.14 6.07
N GLU A 67 2.92 4.19 6.87
CA GLU A 67 2.47 3.94 8.25
C GLU A 67 2.51 5.23 9.10
N GLN A 68 3.61 5.97 9.06
CA GLN A 68 3.77 7.22 9.83
C GLN A 68 2.78 8.30 9.41
N VAL A 69 2.51 8.42 8.10
CA VAL A 69 1.51 9.35 7.57
C VAL A 69 0.11 8.98 8.07
N PHE A 70 -0.24 7.69 8.07
CA PHE A 70 -1.54 7.25 8.57
C PHE A 70 -1.72 7.49 10.07
N LYS A 71 -0.70 7.18 10.88
CA LYS A 71 -0.70 7.48 12.33
C LYS A 71 -0.89 8.97 12.60
N SER A 72 -0.16 9.82 11.87
CA SER A 72 -0.29 11.28 11.98
C SER A 72 -1.70 11.74 11.60
N ASN A 73 -2.28 11.20 10.54
CA ASN A 73 -3.64 11.56 10.10
C ASN A 73 -4.71 11.14 11.10
N VAL A 74 -4.58 9.96 11.72
CA VAL A 74 -5.49 9.50 12.78
C VAL A 74 -5.41 10.43 13.99
N ALA A 75 -4.20 10.77 14.46
CA ALA A 75 -4.02 11.69 15.58
C ALA A 75 -4.63 13.07 15.29
N VAL A 76 -4.43 13.62 14.07
CA VAL A 76 -5.04 14.88 13.64
C VAL A 76 -6.56 14.79 13.58
N ALA A 77 -7.12 13.67 13.09
CA ALA A 77 -8.55 13.47 13.03
C ALA A 77 -9.17 13.40 14.44
N MET A 78 -8.57 12.63 15.35
CA MET A 78 -9.02 12.53 16.75
C MET A 78 -9.09 13.91 17.42
N THR A 79 -8.04 14.73 17.27
CA THR A 79 -8.02 16.11 17.80
C THR A 79 -9.14 16.97 17.20
N ARG A 80 -9.38 16.90 15.88
CA ARG A 80 -10.40 17.71 15.20
C ARG A 80 -11.82 17.34 15.58
N PHE A 81 -12.06 16.06 15.90
CA PHE A 81 -13.37 15.56 16.31
C PHE A 81 -13.53 15.50 17.83
N ASN A 82 -12.60 16.07 18.61
CA ASN A 82 -12.57 16.01 20.08
C ASN A 82 -12.69 14.57 20.62
N GLN A 83 -12.09 13.60 19.94
CA GLN A 83 -12.06 12.20 20.35
C GLN A 83 -10.80 11.91 21.16
N THR A 84 -10.97 11.28 22.33
CA THR A 84 -9.88 10.96 23.26
C THR A 84 -9.60 9.45 23.39
N GLY A 85 -10.38 8.60 22.69
CA GLY A 85 -10.23 7.14 22.69
C GLY A 85 -11.13 6.44 21.66
N GLY A 86 -11.17 5.11 21.69
CA GLY A 86 -11.96 4.27 20.77
C GLY A 86 -11.18 3.75 19.55
N VAL A 87 -11.80 2.86 18.79
CA VAL A 87 -11.25 2.28 17.55
C VAL A 87 -11.57 3.17 16.37
N HIS A 88 -10.56 3.52 15.57
CA HIS A 88 -10.71 4.37 14.41
C HIS A 88 -10.14 3.69 13.16
N VAL A 89 -10.89 3.77 12.06
CA VAL A 89 -10.46 3.28 10.75
C VAL A 89 -10.31 4.48 9.83
N ASN A 90 -9.09 4.71 9.36
CA ASN A 90 -8.84 5.80 8.42
C ASN A 90 -9.09 5.32 6.99
N GLN A 91 -10.25 5.68 6.44
CA GLN A 91 -10.51 5.58 5.00
C GLN A 91 -10.13 6.91 4.35
N ALA A 92 -9.36 6.86 3.26
CA ALA A 92 -8.58 7.97 2.69
C ALA A 92 -9.37 9.17 2.10
N VAL A 93 -10.59 9.45 2.55
CA VAL A 93 -11.52 10.43 1.97
C VAL A 93 -11.07 11.88 2.22
N ILE A 94 -10.63 12.22 3.44
CA ILE A 94 -10.15 13.59 3.75
C ILE A 94 -8.83 13.88 3.02
N THR A 95 -7.95 12.87 2.93
CA THR A 95 -6.71 12.94 2.15
C THR A 95 -7.00 13.09 0.67
N LYS A 96 -7.99 12.35 0.14
CA LYS A 96 -8.47 12.49 -1.23
C LYS A 96 -8.91 13.92 -1.55
N HIS A 97 -9.74 14.54 -0.73
CA HIS A 97 -10.19 15.91 -0.99
C HIS A 97 -9.04 16.94 -1.01
N LYS A 98 -8.04 16.80 -0.12
CA LYS A 98 -6.83 17.64 -0.16
C LYS A 98 -5.96 17.36 -1.40
N TRP A 99 -5.85 16.11 -1.80
CA TRP A 99 -5.09 15.71 -2.98
C TRP A 99 -5.78 16.15 -4.29
N ASP A 100 -7.11 16.07 -4.36
CA ASP A 100 -7.88 16.51 -5.52
C ASP A 100 -7.67 18.02 -5.81
N SER A 101 -7.36 18.83 -4.79
CA SER A 101 -7.01 20.25 -4.97
C SER A 101 -5.56 20.53 -5.37
N ASP A 102 -4.67 19.54 -5.33
CA ASP A 102 -3.24 19.68 -5.67
C ASP A 102 -2.95 19.17 -7.09
N THR A 103 -3.02 20.09 -8.06
CA THR A 103 -2.88 19.77 -9.49
C THR A 103 -1.53 19.15 -9.85
N ALA A 104 -0.44 19.61 -9.26
CA ALA A 104 0.90 19.10 -9.56
C ALA A 104 1.08 17.66 -9.06
N LEU A 105 0.62 17.39 -7.84
CA LEU A 105 0.61 16.03 -7.30
C LEU A 105 -0.34 15.11 -8.09
N ASN A 106 -1.46 15.66 -8.60
CA ASN A 106 -2.40 14.91 -9.43
C ASN A 106 -1.82 14.55 -10.79
N GLU A 107 -1.03 15.42 -11.43
CA GLU A 107 -0.31 15.11 -12.66
C GLU A 107 0.75 14.03 -12.44
N GLN A 108 1.52 14.12 -11.35
CA GLN A 108 2.50 13.10 -10.98
C GLN A 108 1.83 11.74 -10.74
N LYS A 109 0.71 11.72 -10.02
CA LYS A 109 -0.09 10.51 -9.78
C LYS A 109 -0.69 9.98 -11.08
N LYS A 110 -1.19 10.84 -11.95
CA LYS A 110 -1.72 10.45 -13.27
C LYS A 110 -0.63 9.77 -14.09
N HIS A 111 0.58 10.31 -14.11
CA HIS A 111 1.71 9.67 -14.78
C HIS A 111 2.01 8.30 -14.16
N TYR A 112 2.08 8.21 -12.82
CA TYR A 112 2.30 6.95 -12.12
C TYR A 112 1.23 5.89 -12.48
N TYR A 113 -0.06 6.23 -12.42
CA TYR A 113 -1.13 5.28 -12.69
C TYR A 113 -1.25 4.89 -14.17
N THR A 114 -0.97 5.81 -15.09
CA THR A 114 -1.13 5.57 -16.54
C THR A 114 0.12 5.02 -17.21
N GLN A 115 1.30 5.15 -16.61
CA GLN A 115 2.57 4.69 -17.16
C GLN A 115 3.21 3.65 -16.24
N THR A 116 3.74 4.08 -15.10
CA THR A 116 4.54 3.24 -14.19
C THR A 116 3.76 2.01 -13.70
N CYS A 117 2.50 2.18 -13.29
CA CYS A 117 1.64 1.09 -12.84
C CYS A 117 1.40 0.05 -13.94
N ILE A 118 1.18 0.51 -15.18
CA ILE A 118 0.97 -0.37 -16.34
C ILE A 118 2.26 -1.13 -16.69
N GLU A 119 3.42 -0.47 -16.62
CA GLU A 119 4.72 -1.12 -16.84
C GLU A 119 4.99 -2.21 -15.79
N TRP A 120 4.71 -1.94 -14.52
CA TRP A 120 4.83 -2.95 -13.46
C TRP A 120 3.84 -4.10 -13.64
N LEU A 121 2.59 -3.82 -14.00
CA LEU A 121 1.60 -4.86 -14.29
C LEU A 121 2.10 -5.78 -15.41
N LYS A 122 2.63 -5.23 -16.51
CA LYS A 122 3.20 -6.03 -17.60
C LYS A 122 4.36 -6.90 -17.12
N LYS A 123 5.29 -6.34 -16.32
CA LYS A 123 6.41 -7.11 -15.74
C LYS A 123 5.94 -8.24 -14.84
N TYR A 124 5.00 -7.99 -13.94
CA TYR A 124 4.49 -9.02 -13.03
C TYR A 124 3.71 -10.12 -13.75
N LEU A 125 2.95 -9.78 -14.80
CA LEU A 125 2.30 -10.77 -15.65
C LEU A 125 3.32 -11.65 -16.39
N ASP A 126 4.45 -11.09 -16.82
CA ASP A 126 5.53 -11.84 -17.44
C ASP A 126 6.23 -12.79 -16.44
N TYR A 127 6.59 -12.27 -15.27
CA TYR A 127 7.22 -13.07 -14.21
C TYR A 127 6.31 -14.18 -13.67
N GLY A 128 5.03 -13.89 -13.47
CA GLY A 128 4.03 -14.81 -12.95
C GLY A 128 3.30 -15.62 -14.02
N LYS A 129 3.73 -15.57 -15.29
CA LYS A 129 3.04 -16.15 -16.45
C LYS A 129 2.60 -17.61 -16.25
N SER A 130 3.44 -18.42 -15.62
CA SER A 130 3.17 -19.84 -15.38
C SER A 130 2.12 -20.10 -14.29
N THR A 131 1.91 -19.16 -13.37
CA THR A 131 0.98 -19.29 -12.24
C THR A 131 -0.31 -18.49 -12.42
N LEU A 132 -0.26 -17.33 -13.08
CA LEU A 132 -1.36 -16.37 -13.19
C LEU A 132 -2.28 -16.62 -14.41
N MET A 133 -1.82 -17.36 -15.42
CA MET A 133 -2.55 -17.57 -16.68
C MET A 133 -2.98 -19.04 -16.88
N ARG A 134 -3.30 -19.72 -15.78
CA ARG A 134 -3.75 -21.10 -15.78
C ARG A 134 -5.27 -21.18 -15.65
#